data_AF-A0A7S1S822-F1
#
_entry.id   AF-A0A7S1S822-F1
#
_cell.length_a   1.000
_cell.length_b   1.000
_cell.length_c   1.000
_cell.angle_alpha   90.00
_cell.angle_beta   90.00
_cell.angle_gamma   90.00
#
_symmetry.space_group_name_H-M   'P 1'
#
loop_
_entity.id
_entity.type
_entity.pdbx_description
1 polymer ?
#
loop_
_entity_poly.entity_id
_entity_poly.type
_entity_poly.pdbx_seq_one_letter_code
_entity_poly.pdbx_strand_id
1 'polypeptide(L)'
;MAKSLPRQVLPKPAQVLRPELRAAVRKALAPPPPVLGAEVRATDVEQLKKGLAIIACLAKGIRPAPEDLPSGLPRPERLPPTRELRQARASVRERRAPVREVRLGKGGAKRTQKVIRERTAGITQADMRRLARRAGCQRVAQTIYEEARSALSGFLEKVLKDVTVYTEYARRKTASPQDVILSLRRQGRIMYGRGH
;
A
#
# COMPACT_ATOMS: atom_id res chain seq x y z
N MET A 1 68.91 -31.01 51.58
CA MET A 1 68.59 -32.18 52.42
C MET A 1 67.16 -32.04 52.92
N ALA A 2 66.37 -33.11 52.77
CA ALA A 2 65.03 -33.37 53.36
C ALA A 2 63.80 -32.53 52.94
N LYS A 3 63.12 -33.07 51.90
CA LYS A 3 61.68 -33.38 51.81
C LYS A 3 60.72 -32.73 52.82
N SER A 4 59.74 -31.99 52.30
CA SER A 4 58.40 -31.85 52.91
C SER A 4 57.33 -31.76 51.82
N LEU A 5 56.63 -32.86 51.58
CA LEU A 5 55.41 -32.91 50.76
C LEU A 5 54.27 -32.23 51.53
N PRO A 6 53.63 -31.17 51.01
CA PRO A 6 52.43 -30.65 51.63
C PRO A 6 51.22 -31.54 51.31
N ARG A 7 50.53 -31.91 52.40
CA ARG A 7 49.26 -32.63 52.50
C ARG A 7 48.21 -32.13 51.50
N GLN A 8 47.58 -33.07 50.80
CA GLN A 8 46.39 -32.80 49.97
C GLN A 8 45.25 -32.30 50.86
N VAL A 9 44.80 -31.07 50.62
CA VAL A 9 43.53 -30.54 51.12
C VAL A 9 42.49 -30.93 50.07
N LEU A 10 41.60 -31.88 50.38
CA LEU A 10 40.49 -32.24 49.50
C LEU A 10 39.49 -31.06 49.40
N PRO A 11 39.20 -30.51 48.21
CA PRO A 11 38.14 -29.53 48.05
C PRO A 11 36.75 -30.20 48.06
N LYS A 12 35.79 -29.52 48.70
CA LYS A 12 34.39 -29.93 48.95
C LYS A 12 33.65 -30.38 47.67
N PRO A 13 32.70 -31.33 47.76
CA PRO A 13 32.15 -32.10 46.62
C PRO A 13 31.17 -31.35 45.69
N ALA A 14 31.29 -30.03 45.54
CA ALA A 14 30.30 -29.22 44.82
C ALA A 14 30.84 -28.47 43.59
N GLN A 15 32.10 -28.65 43.18
CA GLN A 15 32.70 -27.81 42.12
C GLN A 15 33.14 -28.51 40.82
N VAL A 16 32.83 -29.78 40.56
CA VAL A 16 33.28 -30.43 39.30
C VAL A 16 32.16 -31.21 38.62
N LEU A 17 31.23 -30.50 37.98
CA LEU A 17 30.43 -31.05 36.87
C LEU A 17 30.80 -30.28 35.60
N ARG A 18 31.42 -30.99 34.66
CA ARG A 18 31.92 -30.45 33.39
C ARG A 18 30.78 -29.72 32.64
N PRO A 19 31.05 -28.60 31.95
CA PRO A 19 30.03 -27.84 31.21
C PRO A 19 29.24 -28.70 30.21
N GLU A 20 29.86 -29.74 29.68
CA GLU A 20 29.26 -30.80 28.86
C GLU A 20 28.05 -31.48 29.53
N LEU A 21 28.15 -31.81 30.83
CA LEU A 21 27.08 -32.46 31.60
C LEU A 21 25.91 -31.51 31.87
N ARG A 22 26.17 -30.21 32.04
CA ARG A 22 25.10 -29.20 32.14
C ARG A 22 24.32 -29.03 30.84
N ALA A 23 25.01 -29.09 29.70
CA ALA A 23 24.36 -29.07 28.39
C ALA A 23 23.56 -30.36 28.14
N ALA A 24 24.10 -31.52 28.53
CA ALA A 24 23.42 -32.81 28.41
C ALA A 24 22.14 -32.87 29.26
N VAL A 25 22.16 -32.36 30.50
CA VAL A 25 20.96 -32.29 31.36
C VAL A 25 19.91 -31.33 30.80
N ARG A 26 20.31 -30.17 30.24
CA ARG A 26 19.37 -29.26 29.56
C ARG A 26 18.77 -29.86 28.29
N LYS A 27 19.53 -30.69 27.56
CA LYS A 27 19.04 -31.43 26.39
C LYS A 27 18.10 -32.58 26.79
N ALA A 28 18.35 -33.22 27.92
CA ALA A 28 17.51 -34.29 28.47
C ALA A 28 16.18 -33.77 29.08
N LEU A 29 16.15 -32.50 29.54
CA LEU A 29 14.96 -31.82 30.08
C LEU A 29 14.22 -30.97 29.04
N ALA A 30 14.53 -31.12 27.75
CA ALA A 30 13.74 -30.49 26.68
C ALA A 30 12.59 -31.43 26.29
N PRO A 31 11.33 -30.95 26.20
CA PRO A 31 10.23 -31.79 25.73
C PRO A 31 10.54 -32.30 24.31
N PRO A 32 10.20 -33.57 23.98
CA PRO A 32 10.52 -34.13 22.67
C PRO A 32 9.80 -33.33 21.58
N PRO A 33 10.45 -33.11 20.41
CA PRO A 33 9.80 -32.46 19.30
C PRO A 33 8.58 -33.30 18.86
N PRO A 34 7.45 -32.66 18.52
CA PRO A 34 6.24 -33.39 18.14
C PRO A 34 6.55 -34.25 16.90
N VAL A 35 6.37 -35.55 17.06
CA VAL A 35 6.52 -36.53 15.98
C VAL A 35 5.33 -36.32 15.03
N LEU A 36 5.61 -35.94 13.79
CA LEU A 36 4.63 -35.93 12.70
C LEU A 36 4.08 -37.36 12.54
N GLY A 37 2.84 -37.60 12.95
CA GLY A 37 2.17 -38.89 12.69
C GLY A 37 1.22 -39.43 13.76
N ALA A 38 0.73 -38.62 14.71
CA ALA A 38 -0.33 -39.07 15.63
C ALA A 38 -1.69 -38.50 15.19
N GLU A 39 -2.57 -39.38 14.74
CA GLU A 39 -3.94 -39.12 14.33
C GLU A 39 -4.68 -38.21 15.33
N VAL A 40 -5.07 -37.02 14.89
CA VAL A 40 -5.96 -36.14 15.65
C VAL A 40 -7.34 -36.78 15.65
N ARG A 41 -7.60 -37.63 16.64
CA ARG A 41 -8.97 -38.06 16.95
C ARG A 41 -9.74 -36.83 17.39
N ALA A 42 -10.82 -36.54 16.68
CA ALA A 42 -11.71 -35.41 16.91
C ALA A 42 -12.48 -35.57 18.23
N THR A 43 -11.79 -35.44 19.37
CA THR A 43 -12.40 -35.49 20.70
C THR A 43 -12.36 -34.15 21.44
N ASP A 44 -11.55 -33.19 20.97
CA ASP A 44 -11.51 -31.86 21.57
C ASP A 44 -12.57 -30.94 20.95
N VAL A 45 -13.62 -30.64 21.72
CA VAL A 45 -14.67 -29.65 21.40
C VAL A 45 -14.06 -28.31 20.97
N GLU A 46 -12.90 -27.95 21.54
CA GLU A 46 -12.15 -26.75 21.20
C GLU A 46 -11.56 -26.76 19.78
N GLN A 47 -11.15 -27.92 19.25
CA GLN A 47 -10.71 -28.03 17.85
C GLN A 47 -11.90 -27.89 16.89
N LEU A 48 -13.06 -28.47 17.24
CA LEU A 48 -14.28 -28.35 16.43
C LEU A 48 -14.75 -26.88 16.35
N LYS A 49 -14.73 -26.16 17.49
CA LYS A 49 -15.06 -24.72 17.54
C LYS A 49 -14.12 -23.88 16.67
N LYS A 50 -12.81 -24.16 16.71
CA LYS A 50 -11.81 -23.47 15.86
C LYS A 50 -12.03 -23.77 14.37
N GLY A 51 -12.32 -25.02 14.01
CA GLY A 51 -12.64 -25.41 12.63
C GLY A 51 -13.91 -24.73 12.10
N LEU A 52 -14.98 -24.70 12.89
CA LEU A 52 -16.23 -24.02 12.53
C LEU A 52 -16.04 -22.50 12.38
N ALA A 53 -15.23 -21.88 13.25
CA ALA A 53 -14.91 -20.46 13.16
C ALA A 53 -14.17 -20.12 11.85
N ILE A 54 -13.24 -20.97 11.41
CA ILE A 54 -12.51 -20.80 10.14
C ILE A 54 -13.47 -20.92 8.94
N ILE A 55 -14.33 -21.93 8.93
CA ILE A 55 -15.32 -22.13 7.87
C ILE A 55 -16.27 -20.92 7.79
N ALA A 56 -16.75 -20.42 8.93
CA ALA A 56 -17.60 -19.24 8.98
C ALA A 56 -16.89 -17.97 8.49
N CYS A 57 -15.60 -17.82 8.76
CA CYS A 57 -14.79 -16.68 8.30
C CYS A 57 -14.59 -16.71 6.78
N LEU A 58 -14.30 -17.90 6.23
CA LEU A 58 -14.16 -18.14 4.79
C LEU A 58 -15.47 -17.93 4.03
N ALA A 59 -16.61 -18.37 4.59
CA ALA A 59 -17.93 -18.14 4.00
C ALA A 59 -18.30 -16.65 3.92
N LYS A 60 -17.76 -15.82 4.83
CA LYS A 60 -17.91 -14.35 4.83
C LYS A 60 -16.84 -13.63 4.00
N GLY A 61 -15.93 -14.36 3.34
CA GLY A 61 -14.87 -13.80 2.49
C GLY A 61 -13.73 -13.11 3.24
N ILE A 62 -13.65 -13.30 4.57
CA ILE A 62 -12.60 -12.72 5.42
C ILE A 62 -11.51 -13.77 5.59
N ARG A 63 -10.23 -13.37 5.43
CA ARG A 63 -9.11 -14.29 5.63
C ARG A 63 -8.81 -14.44 7.13
N PRO A 64 -8.76 -15.68 7.67
CA PRO A 64 -8.39 -15.89 9.07
C PRO A 64 -6.92 -15.53 9.31
N ALA A 65 -6.62 -15.09 10.54
CA ALA A 65 -5.27 -14.73 10.97
C ALA A 65 -4.37 -15.98 11.01
N PRO A 66 -3.04 -15.83 10.81
CA PRO A 66 -2.12 -16.96 10.69
C PRO A 66 -1.94 -17.78 11.98
N GLU A 67 -2.47 -17.30 13.10
CA GLU A 67 -2.35 -17.91 14.43
C GLU A 67 -3.47 -18.94 14.71
N ASP A 68 -4.54 -18.92 13.90
CA ASP A 68 -5.71 -19.80 14.05
C ASP A 68 -5.58 -21.13 13.28
N LEU A 69 -4.54 -21.31 12.46
CA LEU A 69 -4.33 -22.53 11.68
C LEU A 69 -3.60 -23.62 12.51
N PRO A 70 -4.11 -24.87 12.56
CA PRO A 70 -3.43 -25.94 13.24
C PRO A 70 -2.05 -26.21 12.61
N SER A 71 -1.03 -26.32 13.46
CA SER A 71 0.37 -26.55 13.08
C SER A 71 0.53 -27.92 12.40
N GLY A 72 0.59 -27.92 11.06
CA GLY A 72 0.80 -29.15 10.28
C GLY A 72 0.48 -29.07 8.79
N LEU A 73 -0.13 -28.00 8.29
CA LEU A 73 -0.39 -27.88 6.85
C LEU A 73 0.83 -27.33 6.09
N PRO A 74 1.29 -27.98 5.00
CA PRO A 74 2.36 -27.44 4.18
C PRO A 74 1.91 -26.11 3.57
N ARG A 75 2.77 -25.09 3.70
CA ARG A 75 2.55 -23.80 3.02
C ARG A 75 2.45 -24.07 1.52
N PRO A 76 1.44 -23.55 0.80
CA PRO A 76 1.41 -23.70 -0.64
C PRO A 76 2.60 -22.93 -1.22
N GLU A 77 3.58 -23.66 -1.76
CA GLU A 77 4.59 -23.08 -2.62
C GLU A 77 3.86 -22.35 -3.75
N ARG A 78 4.13 -21.05 -3.88
CA ARG A 78 3.70 -20.28 -5.04
C ARG A 78 4.48 -20.79 -6.25
N LEU A 79 3.98 -21.84 -6.90
CA LEU A 79 4.45 -22.19 -8.24
C LEU A 79 4.16 -21.01 -9.17
N PRO A 80 5.13 -20.57 -9.98
CA PRO A 80 4.89 -19.53 -10.96
C PRO A 80 3.82 -20.00 -11.95
N PRO A 81 2.88 -19.12 -12.37
CA PRO A 81 1.79 -19.54 -13.23
C PRO A 81 2.33 -19.99 -14.58
N THR A 82 2.17 -21.28 -14.89
CA THR A 82 2.50 -21.84 -16.20
C THR A 82 1.65 -21.18 -17.29
N ARG A 83 2.22 -21.08 -18.49
CA ARG A 83 1.63 -20.39 -19.65
C ARG A 83 0.22 -20.92 -19.98
N GLU A 84 -0.02 -22.19 -19.67
CA GLU A 84 -1.31 -22.87 -19.85
C GLU A 84 -2.41 -22.35 -18.91
N LEU A 85 -2.12 -22.06 -17.64
CA LEU A 85 -3.08 -21.45 -16.72
C LEU A 85 -3.47 -20.03 -17.14
N ARG A 86 -2.56 -19.32 -17.82
CA ARG A 86 -2.85 -18.01 -18.44
C ARG A 86 -3.79 -18.15 -19.64
N GLN A 87 -3.57 -19.16 -20.49
CA GLN A 87 -4.40 -19.43 -21.66
C GLN A 87 -5.79 -19.96 -21.28
N ALA A 88 -5.88 -20.82 -20.28
CA ALA A 88 -7.16 -21.32 -19.75
C ALA A 88 -7.99 -20.22 -19.07
N ARG A 89 -7.35 -19.28 -18.37
CA ARG A 89 -8.04 -18.10 -17.81
C ARG A 89 -8.52 -17.13 -18.88
N ALA A 90 -7.79 -17.01 -20.00
CA ALA A 90 -8.21 -16.18 -21.12
C ALA A 90 -9.45 -16.76 -21.82
N SER A 91 -9.49 -18.07 -22.07
CA SER A 91 -10.62 -18.73 -22.75
C SER A 91 -11.89 -18.77 -21.90
N VAL A 92 -11.80 -18.90 -20.57
CA VAL A 92 -12.96 -18.80 -19.67
C VAL A 92 -13.52 -17.37 -19.62
N ARG A 93 -12.68 -16.34 -19.78
CA ARG A 93 -13.10 -14.94 -19.81
C ARG A 93 -13.85 -14.58 -21.10
N GLU A 94 -13.53 -15.25 -22.20
CA GLU A 94 -14.14 -15.05 -23.51
C GLU A 94 -15.56 -15.64 -23.60
N ARG A 95 -15.84 -16.72 -22.86
CA ARG A 95 -17.17 -17.36 -22.81
C ARG A 95 -18.21 -16.62 -21.96
N ARG A 96 -17.81 -15.59 -21.19
CA ARG A 96 -18.74 -14.73 -20.42
C ARG A 96 -18.76 -13.31 -21.00
N ALA A 97 -19.29 -13.18 -22.21
CA ALA A 97 -19.78 -11.89 -22.67
C ALA A 97 -21.12 -11.58 -21.97
N PRO A 98 -21.29 -10.42 -21.29
CA PRO A 98 -22.61 -10.03 -20.83
C PRO A 98 -23.46 -9.65 -22.05
N VAL A 99 -24.63 -10.26 -22.17
CA VAL A 99 -25.69 -9.82 -23.09
C VAL A 99 -25.96 -8.35 -22.78
N ARG A 100 -25.64 -7.46 -23.73
CA ARG A 100 -25.97 -6.03 -23.62
C ARG A 100 -27.48 -5.88 -23.79
N GLU A 101 -28.23 -6.07 -22.71
CA GLU A 101 -29.57 -5.52 -22.60
C GLU A 101 -29.42 -3.99 -22.55
N VAL A 102 -29.67 -3.32 -23.68
CA VAL A 102 -29.77 -1.86 -23.72
C VAL A 102 -31.05 -1.47 -23.01
N ARG A 103 -30.97 -1.38 -21.68
CA ARG A 103 -31.98 -0.68 -20.89
C ARG A 103 -31.88 0.79 -21.28
N LEU A 104 -32.84 1.27 -22.06
CA LEU A 104 -33.11 2.68 -22.25
C LEU A 104 -33.37 3.27 -20.86
N GLY A 105 -32.35 3.92 -20.30
CA GLY A 105 -32.37 4.45 -18.95
C GLY A 105 -33.49 5.48 -18.80
N LYS A 106 -34.43 5.18 -17.90
CA LYS A 106 -35.41 6.13 -17.34
C LYS A 106 -34.69 7.42 -16.94
N GLY A 107 -35.14 8.54 -17.53
CA GLY A 107 -34.95 9.92 -17.06
C GLY A 107 -33.54 10.29 -16.61
N GLY A 108 -32.77 10.95 -17.47
CA GLY A 108 -31.47 11.53 -17.10
C GLY A 108 -31.60 12.41 -15.85
N ALA A 109 -31.06 11.94 -14.73
CA ALA A 109 -30.93 12.75 -13.53
C ALA A 109 -30.27 14.08 -13.92
N LYS A 110 -30.99 15.19 -13.73
CA LYS A 110 -30.43 16.52 -13.95
C LYS A 110 -29.20 16.63 -13.07
N ARG A 111 -28.02 16.59 -13.71
CA ARG A 111 -26.75 16.76 -13.03
C ARG A 111 -26.72 18.21 -12.55
N THR A 112 -26.93 18.43 -11.27
CA THR A 112 -26.69 19.74 -10.66
C THR A 112 -25.21 20.08 -10.83
N GLN A 113 -24.95 21.28 -11.33
CA GLN A 113 -23.61 21.81 -11.48
C GLN A 113 -22.95 21.88 -10.10
N LYS A 114 -21.73 21.37 -9.97
CA LYS A 114 -20.97 21.48 -8.73
C LYS A 114 -20.76 22.97 -8.44
N VAL A 115 -21.22 23.42 -7.28
CA VAL A 115 -20.89 24.75 -6.74
C VAL A 115 -19.37 24.84 -6.65
N ILE A 116 -18.80 25.80 -7.37
CA ILE A 116 -17.35 25.99 -7.43
C ILE A 116 -16.94 26.69 -6.13
N ARG A 117 -16.14 25.99 -5.32
CA ARG A 117 -15.43 26.57 -4.18
C ARG A 117 -13.99 26.82 -4.58
N GLU A 118 -13.34 27.79 -3.94
CA GLU A 118 -11.91 28.01 -4.11
C GLU A 118 -11.14 26.72 -3.83
N ARG A 119 -10.39 26.26 -4.84
CA ARG A 119 -9.62 25.00 -4.77
C ARG A 119 -8.18 25.24 -4.31
N THR A 120 -7.90 26.39 -3.74
CA THR A 120 -6.56 26.83 -3.33
C THR A 120 -5.94 25.87 -2.30
N ALA A 121 -6.75 25.28 -1.43
CA ALA A 121 -6.36 24.21 -0.51
C ALA A 121 -5.99 22.87 -1.20
N GLY A 122 -6.44 22.67 -2.44
CA GLY A 122 -6.08 21.50 -3.26
C GLY A 122 -4.64 21.51 -3.75
N ILE A 123 -3.95 22.68 -3.72
CA ILE A 123 -2.51 22.76 -3.95
C ILE A 123 -1.81 22.46 -2.63
N THR A 124 -1.27 21.25 -2.54
CA THR A 124 -0.67 20.74 -1.29
C THR A 124 0.70 21.37 -1.04
N GLN A 125 1.16 21.34 0.21
CA GLN A 125 2.53 21.75 0.53
C GLN A 125 3.57 20.90 -0.23
N ALA A 126 3.25 19.64 -0.55
CA ALA A 126 4.12 18.78 -1.34
C ALA A 126 4.29 19.27 -2.78
N ASP A 127 3.22 19.79 -3.41
CA ASP A 127 3.28 20.40 -4.76
C ASP A 127 4.22 21.60 -4.80
N MET A 128 4.09 22.51 -3.83
CA MET A 128 4.95 23.69 -3.74
C MET A 128 6.40 23.33 -3.43
N ARG A 129 6.64 22.32 -2.58
CA ARG A 129 7.99 21.79 -2.38
C ARG A 129 8.55 21.28 -3.71
N ARG A 130 7.78 20.53 -4.52
CA ARG A 130 8.23 20.07 -5.85
C ARG A 130 8.56 21.24 -6.80
N LEU A 131 7.84 22.35 -6.74
CA LEU A 131 8.13 23.55 -7.52
C LEU A 131 9.41 24.24 -7.02
N ALA A 132 9.50 24.48 -5.71
CA ALA A 132 10.66 25.12 -5.10
C ALA A 132 11.94 24.33 -5.35
N ARG A 133 11.90 22.99 -5.29
CA ARG A 133 13.04 22.14 -5.64
C ARG A 133 13.44 22.29 -7.11
N ARG A 134 12.47 22.32 -8.04
CA ARG A 134 12.74 22.59 -9.47
C ARG A 134 13.33 23.97 -9.71
N ALA A 135 12.94 24.95 -8.89
CA ALA A 135 13.50 26.30 -8.92
C ALA A 135 14.88 26.42 -8.22
N GLY A 136 15.43 25.35 -7.65
CA GLY A 136 16.71 25.37 -6.95
C GLY A 136 16.66 25.83 -5.49
N CYS A 137 15.47 25.98 -4.88
CA CYS A 137 15.34 26.39 -3.50
C CYS A 137 15.79 25.26 -2.54
N GLN A 138 16.76 25.55 -1.66
CA GLN A 138 17.33 24.57 -0.72
C GLN A 138 16.52 24.40 0.58
N ARG A 139 15.91 25.46 1.09
CA ARG A 139 15.03 25.43 2.27
C ARG A 139 13.80 26.28 2.00
N VAL A 140 12.64 25.84 2.50
CA VAL A 140 11.36 26.53 2.30
C VAL A 140 10.75 26.76 3.68
N ALA A 141 10.50 28.03 4.01
CA ALA A 141 9.83 28.42 5.24
C ALA A 141 8.31 28.15 5.15
N GLN A 142 7.65 28.07 6.31
CA GLN A 142 6.23 27.73 6.39
C GLN A 142 5.31 28.84 5.87
N THR A 143 5.69 30.11 6.06
CA THR A 143 4.90 31.28 5.63
C THR A 143 4.74 31.37 4.11
N ILE A 144 5.75 30.90 3.36
CA ILE A 144 5.77 30.94 1.89
C ILE A 144 4.66 30.08 1.27
N TYR A 145 4.14 29.05 1.96
CA TYR A 145 3.11 28.19 1.37
C TYR A 145 1.79 28.93 1.12
N GLU A 146 1.44 29.90 1.97
CA GLU A 146 0.21 30.67 1.82
C GLU A 146 0.39 31.79 0.79
N GLU A 147 1.53 32.48 0.85
CA GLU A 147 1.88 33.51 -0.14
C GLU A 147 1.96 32.95 -1.56
N ALA A 148 2.59 31.78 -1.73
CA ALA A 148 2.68 31.12 -3.03
C ALA A 148 1.30 30.73 -3.59
N ARG A 149 0.35 30.34 -2.73
CA ARG A 149 -1.04 30.06 -3.16
C ARG A 149 -1.75 31.31 -3.65
N SER A 150 -1.57 32.43 -2.94
CA SER A 150 -2.12 33.72 -3.35
C SER A 150 -1.54 34.17 -4.68
N ALA A 151 -0.21 34.07 -4.86
CA ALA A 151 0.46 34.39 -6.11
C ALA A 151 -0.02 33.52 -7.30
N LEU A 152 -0.23 32.21 -7.07
CA LEU A 152 -0.76 31.30 -8.10
C LEU A 152 -2.19 31.67 -8.50
N SER A 153 -3.03 32.03 -7.53
CA SER A 153 -4.41 32.42 -7.78
C SER A 153 -4.46 33.72 -8.58
N GLY A 154 -3.67 34.73 -8.19
CA GLY A 154 -3.57 35.99 -8.93
C GLY A 154 -2.99 35.83 -10.35
N PHE A 155 -2.08 34.86 -10.57
CA PHE A 155 -1.62 34.54 -11.91
C PHE A 155 -2.73 33.96 -12.79
N LEU A 156 -3.48 32.98 -12.25
CA LEU A 156 -4.59 32.34 -12.97
C LEU A 156 -5.70 33.33 -13.28
N GLU A 157 -6.06 34.22 -12.35
CA GLU A 157 -7.06 35.26 -12.59
C GLU A 157 -6.70 36.16 -13.77
N LYS A 158 -5.43 36.60 -13.85
CA LYS A 158 -4.96 37.44 -14.96
C LYS A 158 -5.08 36.71 -16.30
N VAL A 159 -4.59 35.48 -16.37
CA VAL A 159 -4.66 34.67 -17.60
C VAL A 159 -6.10 34.36 -17.99
N LEU A 160 -6.94 33.96 -17.03
CA LEU A 160 -8.32 33.54 -17.32
C LEU A 160 -9.19 34.71 -17.77
N LYS A 161 -8.99 35.93 -17.24
CA LYS A 161 -9.67 37.15 -17.73
C LYS A 161 -9.39 37.39 -19.22
N ASP A 162 -8.15 37.20 -19.65
CA ASP A 162 -7.79 37.35 -21.06
C ASP A 162 -8.37 36.21 -21.90
N VAL A 163 -8.33 34.97 -21.40
CA VAL A 163 -8.90 33.80 -22.10
C VAL A 163 -10.39 33.97 -22.32
N THR A 164 -11.15 34.42 -21.31
CA THR A 164 -12.60 34.62 -21.44
C THR A 164 -12.93 35.63 -22.53
N VAL A 165 -12.16 36.73 -22.62
CA VAL A 165 -12.34 37.75 -23.67
C VAL A 165 -12.14 37.14 -25.07
N TYR A 166 -11.11 36.32 -25.29
CA TYR A 166 -10.90 35.68 -26.58
C TYR A 166 -11.98 34.66 -26.93
N THR A 167 -12.45 33.90 -25.94
CA THR A 167 -13.55 32.93 -26.16
C THR A 167 -14.86 33.60 -26.51
N GLU A 168 -15.17 34.72 -25.84
CA GLU A 168 -16.37 35.52 -26.10
C GLU A 168 -16.30 36.22 -27.46
N TYR A 169 -15.13 36.77 -27.82
CA TYR A 169 -14.89 37.35 -29.15
C TYR A 169 -15.15 36.33 -30.27
N ALA A 170 -14.71 35.08 -30.07
CA ALA A 170 -14.96 33.99 -31.01
C ALA A 170 -16.37 33.37 -30.93
N ARG A 171 -17.27 33.91 -30.08
CA ARG A 171 -18.64 33.41 -29.84
C ARG A 171 -18.69 31.93 -29.43
N ARG A 172 -17.64 31.42 -28.81
CA ARG A 172 -17.53 30.03 -28.34
C ARG A 172 -17.82 29.96 -26.85
N LYS A 173 -18.58 28.93 -26.43
CA LYS A 173 -18.81 28.64 -25.01
C LYS A 173 -17.68 27.82 -24.37
N THR A 174 -16.74 27.33 -25.18
CA THR A 174 -15.65 26.45 -24.77
C THR A 174 -14.31 27.12 -25.05
N ALA A 175 -13.46 27.19 -24.03
CA ALA A 175 -12.09 27.66 -24.17
C ALA A 175 -11.26 26.69 -25.02
N SER A 176 -10.66 27.22 -26.10
CA SER A 176 -9.70 26.50 -26.92
C SER A 176 -8.29 26.70 -26.36
N PRO A 177 -7.38 25.72 -26.52
CA PRO A 177 -5.97 25.90 -26.19
C PRO A 177 -5.31 27.09 -26.92
N GLN A 178 -5.80 27.43 -28.11
CA GLN A 178 -5.34 28.61 -28.84
C GLN A 178 -5.62 29.91 -28.07
N ASP A 179 -6.78 30.02 -27.44
CA ASP A 179 -7.17 31.21 -26.66
C ASP A 179 -6.23 31.40 -25.45
N VAL A 180 -5.75 30.31 -24.86
CA VAL A 180 -4.74 30.32 -23.79
C VAL A 180 -3.37 30.78 -24.31
N ILE A 181 -2.94 30.30 -25.48
CA ILE A 181 -1.67 30.70 -26.08
C ILE A 181 -1.67 32.20 -26.42
N LEU A 182 -2.76 32.71 -26.98
CA LEU A 182 -2.91 34.13 -27.29
C LEU A 182 -2.91 35.00 -26.02
N SER A 183 -3.59 34.57 -24.96
CA SER A 183 -3.59 35.24 -23.66
C SER A 183 -2.20 35.32 -23.05
N LEU A 184 -1.45 34.21 -23.09
CA LEU A 184 -0.09 34.17 -22.55
C LEU A 184 0.88 35.02 -23.39
N ARG A 185 0.74 35.02 -24.72
CA ARG A 185 1.51 35.91 -25.61
C ARG A 185 1.28 37.39 -25.29
N ARG A 186 0.04 37.80 -25.00
CA ARG A 186 -0.29 39.17 -24.57
C ARG A 186 0.40 39.55 -23.26
N GLN A 187 0.60 38.60 -22.35
CA GLN A 187 1.33 38.80 -21.09
C GLN A 187 2.86 38.66 -21.22
N GLY A 188 3.39 38.54 -22.44
CA GLY A 188 4.82 38.37 -22.70
C GLY A 188 5.36 36.97 -22.37
N ARG A 189 4.49 35.97 -22.16
CA ARG A 189 4.87 34.59 -21.86
C ARG A 189 4.54 33.70 -23.05
N ILE A 190 5.54 33.29 -23.81
CA ILE A 190 5.33 32.43 -24.97
C ILE A 190 5.35 30.97 -24.52
N MET A 191 4.23 30.27 -24.72
CA MET A 191 4.14 28.82 -24.54
C MET A 191 4.38 28.12 -25.87
N TYR A 192 5.33 27.19 -25.89
CA TYR A 192 5.60 26.30 -27.01
C TYR A 192 4.93 24.94 -26.75
N GLY A 193 4.36 24.33 -27.80
CA GLY A 193 3.74 23.01 -27.70
C GLY A 193 2.26 23.04 -27.31
N ARG A 194 1.41 23.43 -28.28
CA ARG A 194 0.02 23.00 -28.50
C ARG A 194 -0.49 23.68 -29.77
N GLY A 195 -0.31 23.02 -30.90
CA GLY A 195 -1.12 23.24 -32.11
C GLY A 195 -2.02 22.03 -32.22
N HIS A 196 -3.33 22.23 -32.19
CA HIS A 196 -4.26 21.26 -32.73
C HIS A 196 -4.30 21.44 -34.25
#